data_AF-W4AR31-F1
#
_entry.id   AF-W4AR31-F1
#
_cell.length_a   1.000
_cell.length_b   1.000
_cell.length_c   1.000
_cell.angle_alpha   90.00
_cell.angle_beta   90.00
_cell.angle_gamma   90.00
#
_symmetry.space_group_name_H-M   'P 1'
#
loop_
_entity.id
_entity.type
_entity.pdbx_description
1 polymer ?
#
loop_
_entity_poly.entity_id
_entity_poly.type
_entity_poly.pdbx_seq_one_letter_code
_entity_poly.pdbx_strand_id
1 'polypeptide(L)'
;MTGCRFLFISSNGDKIIKISQPKNHKYKSVPQLANQNVLEVILFYKNKDRKPHQLLTIEFDRFRLDSNGNYEETEVDRKRAFHNFFAFGMPSLLEGVEVDDKPLPIPVAPIVPTDSEKRSLYSYINEKLPNLAAAAPYVVESKIKASREKYEEFKTMAKKSKNRLK
;
A
#
# COMPACT_ATOMS: atom_id res chain seq x y z
N MET A 1 14.75 4.51 17.46
CA MET A 1 14.82 4.87 16.03
C MET A 1 13.86 3.99 15.25
N THR A 2 13.09 4.56 14.32
CA THR A 2 12.22 3.79 13.41
C THR A 2 13.03 3.32 12.20
N GLY A 3 12.62 2.20 11.62
CA GLY A 3 13.17 1.65 10.41
C GLY A 3 12.05 1.19 9.49
N CYS A 4 12.39 1.00 8.22
CA CYS A 4 11.48 0.42 7.24
C CYS A 4 12.16 -0.73 6.48
N ARG A 5 11.36 -1.65 5.98
CA ARG A 5 11.80 -2.69 5.05
C ARG A 5 10.84 -2.79 3.89
N PHE A 6 11.40 -2.75 2.69
CA PHE A 6 10.68 -2.90 1.43
C PHE A 6 10.81 -4.34 0.96
N LEU A 7 9.69 -4.93 0.56
CA LEU A 7 9.59 -6.27 0.00
C LEU A 7 8.78 -6.23 -1.29
N PHE A 8 9.17 -7.03 -2.27
CA PHE A 8 8.29 -7.45 -3.35
C PHE A 8 7.84 -8.88 -3.12
N ILE A 9 6.53 -9.11 -3.26
CA ILE A 9 5.91 -10.42 -3.26
C ILE A 9 5.39 -10.67 -4.67
N SER A 10 5.74 -11.81 -5.26
CA SER A 10 5.19 -12.24 -6.55
C SER A 10 3.67 -12.46 -6.45
N SER A 11 2.94 -12.32 -7.55
CA SER A 11 1.47 -12.42 -7.56
C SER A 11 0.91 -13.76 -7.03
N ASN A 12 1.67 -14.84 -7.17
CA ASN A 12 1.32 -16.17 -6.66
C ASN A 12 1.85 -16.41 -5.23
N GLY A 13 2.53 -15.43 -4.63
CA GLY A 13 3.11 -15.50 -3.30
C GLY A 13 4.33 -16.40 -3.17
N ASP A 14 4.86 -16.97 -4.26
CA ASP A 14 5.94 -17.96 -4.18
C ASP A 14 7.33 -17.37 -3.84
N LYS A 15 7.51 -16.06 -4.09
CA LYS A 15 8.79 -15.37 -3.96
C LYS A 15 8.59 -14.08 -3.19
N ILE A 16 9.41 -13.90 -2.16
CA ILE A 16 9.53 -12.65 -1.42
C ILE A 16 10.97 -12.16 -1.51
N ILE A 17 11.13 -10.94 -2.01
CA ILE A 17 12.44 -10.34 -2.25
C ILE A 17 12.53 -9.07 -1.44
N LYS A 18 13.54 -9.02 -0.55
CA LYS A 18 13.91 -7.77 0.10
C LYS A 18 14.55 -6.85 -0.93
N ILE A 19 14.01 -5.66 -1.07
CA ILE A 19 14.56 -4.63 -1.95
C ILE A 19 15.13 -3.47 -1.13
N SER A 20 15.97 -2.68 -1.78
CA SER A 20 16.42 -1.40 -1.22
C SER A 20 15.27 -0.39 -1.30
N GLN A 21 15.26 0.57 -0.37
CA GLN A 21 14.38 1.73 -0.51
C GLN A 21 14.61 2.40 -1.88
N PRO A 22 13.53 2.74 -2.61
CA PRO A 22 13.65 3.41 -3.90
C PRO A 22 14.36 4.75 -3.74
N LYS A 23 15.14 5.14 -4.76
CA LYS A 23 15.80 6.44 -4.83
C LYS A 23 15.21 7.20 -6.02
N ASN A 24 14.77 8.44 -5.80
CA ASN A 24 14.13 9.26 -6.85
C ASN A 24 13.02 8.51 -7.59
N HIS A 25 12.14 7.82 -6.85
CA HIS A 25 11.02 7.04 -7.40
C HIS A 25 11.42 5.87 -8.32
N LYS A 26 12.69 5.46 -8.29
CA LYS A 26 13.21 4.32 -9.04
C LYS A 26 13.67 3.22 -8.12
N TYR A 27 13.19 2.02 -8.41
CA TYR A 27 13.60 0.80 -7.70
C TYR A 27 14.85 0.23 -8.36
N LYS A 28 15.66 -0.48 -7.57
CA LYS A 28 16.68 -1.34 -8.15
C LYS A 28 15.99 -2.48 -8.89
N SER A 29 16.53 -2.82 -10.06
CA SER A 29 16.10 -3.97 -10.86
C SER A 29 15.98 -5.24 -10.03
N VAL A 30 14.92 -6.01 -10.26
CA VAL A 30 14.68 -7.34 -9.69
C VAL A 30 14.38 -8.33 -10.84
N PRO A 31 15.40 -8.78 -11.60
CA PRO A 31 15.20 -9.53 -12.83
C PRO A 31 14.41 -10.84 -12.66
N GLN A 32 14.51 -11.48 -11.50
CA GLN A 32 13.79 -12.72 -11.18
C GLN A 32 12.26 -12.56 -11.08
N LEU A 33 11.76 -11.33 -11.08
CA LEU A 33 10.33 -10.99 -11.13
C LEU A 33 9.96 -10.22 -12.43
N ALA A 34 10.82 -10.24 -13.45
CA ALA A 34 10.57 -9.54 -14.71
C ALA A 34 9.21 -9.91 -15.34
N ASN A 35 8.53 -8.91 -15.91
CA ASN A 35 7.19 -9.00 -16.48
C ASN A 35 6.06 -9.43 -15.53
N GLN A 36 6.31 -9.55 -14.22
CA GLN A 36 5.30 -9.96 -13.23
C GLN A 36 4.62 -8.76 -12.57
N ASN A 37 3.35 -8.95 -12.21
CA ASN A 37 2.72 -8.10 -11.21
C ASN A 37 3.28 -8.46 -9.83
N VAL A 38 3.63 -7.45 -9.06
CA VAL A 38 4.19 -7.62 -7.71
C VAL A 38 3.37 -6.81 -6.71
N LEU A 39 3.21 -7.37 -5.53
CA LEU A 39 2.76 -6.64 -4.36
C LEU A 39 3.99 -6.06 -3.67
N GLU A 40 4.08 -4.73 -3.62
CA GLU A 40 4.99 -4.04 -2.72
C GLU A 40 4.44 -4.08 -1.29
N VAL A 41 5.32 -4.43 -0.35
CA VAL A 41 5.04 -4.39 1.08
C VAL A 41 6.10 -3.56 1.76
N ILE A 42 5.67 -2.53 2.48
CA ILE A 42 6.55 -1.70 3.31
C ILE A 42 6.23 -1.96 4.78
N LEU A 43 7.18 -2.58 5.48
CA LEU A 43 7.11 -2.82 6.92
C LEU A 43 7.72 -1.64 7.66
N PHE A 44 6.95 -0.95 8.51
CA PHE A 44 7.45 0.10 9.38
C PHE A 44 7.58 -0.43 10.81
N TYR A 45 8.76 -0.30 11.40
CA TYR A 45 9.04 -0.87 12.72
C TYR A 45 9.92 0.02 13.59
N LYS A 46 9.87 -0.15 14.91
CA LYS A 46 10.88 0.39 15.82
C LYS A 46 12.06 -0.56 15.90
N ASN A 47 13.24 0.02 15.97
CA ASN A 47 14.47 -0.69 16.31
C ASN A 47 14.76 -0.61 17.80
N LYS A 48 15.26 -1.73 18.34
CA LYS A 48 15.92 -1.82 19.63
C LYS A 48 17.31 -2.41 19.38
N ASP A 49 18.36 -1.79 19.91
CA ASP A 49 19.76 -2.21 19.70
C ASP A 49 20.12 -2.44 18.23
N ARG A 50 19.71 -1.49 17.37
CA ARG A 50 19.90 -1.51 15.90
C ARG A 50 19.22 -2.68 15.17
N LYS A 51 18.33 -3.43 15.83
CA LYS A 51 17.56 -4.55 15.24
C LYS A 51 16.06 -4.27 15.24
N PRO A 52 15.30 -4.76 14.24
CA PRO A 52 13.84 -4.67 14.24
C PRO A 52 13.25 -5.31 15.51
N HIS A 53 12.34 -4.60 16.17
CA HIS A 53 11.80 -5.00 17.47
C HIS A 53 10.28 -4.94 17.56
N GLN A 54 9.63 -3.92 17.00
CA GLN A 54 8.18 -3.77 17.07
C GLN A 54 7.63 -3.30 15.72
N LEU A 55 6.72 -4.06 15.13
CA LEU A 55 6.01 -3.67 13.92
C LEU A 55 4.96 -2.61 14.28
N LEU A 56 4.96 -1.49 13.57
CA LEU A 56 4.07 -0.36 13.83
C LEU A 56 2.90 -0.32 12.85
N THR A 57 3.23 -0.42 11.56
CA THR A 57 2.25 -0.43 10.48
C THR A 57 2.86 -1.11 9.26
N ILE A 58 2.02 -1.34 8.27
CA ILE A 58 2.36 -1.93 6.99
C ILE A 58 1.63 -1.16 5.89
N GLU A 59 2.29 -0.97 4.76
CA GLU A 59 1.69 -0.38 3.56
C GLU A 59 1.80 -1.36 2.40
N PHE A 60 0.81 -1.29 1.52
CA PHE A 60 0.66 -2.16 0.36
C PHE A 60 0.51 -1.32 -0.90
N ASP A 61 1.27 -1.67 -1.93
CA ASP A 61 1.04 -1.16 -3.29
C ASP A 61 1.21 -2.29 -4.31
N ARG A 62 0.72 -2.09 -5.53
CA ARG A 62 0.77 -3.11 -6.59
C ARG A 62 1.08 -2.47 -7.93
N PHE A 63 2.06 -3.05 -8.61
CA PHE A 63 2.48 -2.61 -9.94
C PHE A 63 3.13 -3.76 -10.71
N ARG A 64 3.39 -3.53 -12.00
CA ARG A 64 4.03 -4.50 -12.88
C ARG A 64 5.48 -4.11 -13.13
N LEU A 65 6.39 -5.07 -13.00
CA LEU A 65 7.78 -4.87 -13.41
C LEU A 65 7.94 -5.03 -14.92
N ASP A 66 8.87 -4.29 -15.51
CA ASP A 66 9.21 -4.39 -16.94
C ASP A 66 9.96 -5.71 -17.27
N SER A 67 10.35 -5.85 -18.54
CA SER A 67 11.09 -7.03 -19.03
C SER A 67 12.46 -7.24 -18.38
N ASN A 68 13.00 -6.20 -17.74
CA ASN A 68 14.27 -6.21 -17.04
C ASN A 68 14.08 -6.24 -15.51
N GLY A 69 12.85 -6.38 -15.01
CA GLY A 69 12.54 -6.36 -13.59
C GLY A 69 12.63 -4.97 -12.95
N ASN A 70 12.64 -3.90 -13.72
CA ASN A 70 12.60 -2.54 -13.19
C ASN A 70 11.16 -2.09 -12.95
N TYR A 71 11.03 -1.08 -12.10
CA TYR A 71 9.83 -0.27 -11.99
C TYR A 71 10.23 1.19 -11.81
N GLU A 72 9.58 2.04 -12.60
CA GLU A 72 9.64 3.48 -12.50
C GLU A 72 8.22 3.97 -12.24
N GLU A 73 8.03 4.63 -11.10
CA GLU A 73 6.73 5.11 -10.69
C GLU A 73 6.22 6.17 -11.68
N THR A 74 5.09 5.89 -12.32
CA THR A 74 4.51 6.81 -13.31
C THR A 74 3.68 7.89 -12.63
N GLU A 75 3.36 8.96 -13.36
CA GLU A 75 2.43 9.98 -12.87
C GLU A 75 1.03 9.40 -12.61
N VAL A 76 0.62 8.37 -13.36
CA VAL A 76 -0.64 7.66 -13.17
C VAL A 76 -0.66 6.92 -11.84
N ASP A 77 0.45 6.26 -11.48
CA ASP A 77 0.59 5.57 -10.19
C ASP A 77 0.54 6.55 -9.01
N ARG A 78 1.25 7.68 -9.12
CA ARG A 78 1.18 8.75 -8.11
C ARG A 78 -0.24 9.29 -7.96
N LYS A 79 -0.91 9.60 -9.08
CA LYS A 79 -2.30 10.08 -9.06
C LYS A 79 -3.24 9.06 -8.41
N ARG A 80 -3.08 7.76 -8.71
CA ARG A 80 -3.84 6.68 -8.06
C ARG A 80 -3.63 6.67 -6.55
N ALA A 81 -2.36 6.74 -6.10
CA ALA A 81 -2.00 6.68 -4.69
C ALA A 81 -2.64 7.82 -3.87
N PHE A 82 -2.74 9.01 -4.45
CA PHE A 82 -3.34 10.17 -3.79
C PHE A 82 -4.80 10.44 -4.14
N HIS A 83 -5.40 9.71 -5.09
CA HIS A 83 -6.77 9.95 -5.60
C HIS A 83 -7.78 10.07 -4.47
N ASN A 84 -7.85 9.05 -3.62
CA ASN A 84 -8.80 9.02 -2.51
C ASN A 84 -8.49 10.11 -1.45
N PHE A 85 -7.22 10.41 -1.22
CA PHE A 85 -6.83 11.42 -0.24
C PHE A 85 -7.26 12.81 -0.69
N PHE A 86 -7.01 13.18 -1.96
CA PHE A 86 -7.44 14.47 -2.48
C PHE A 86 -8.96 14.58 -2.64
N ALA A 87 -9.64 13.52 -3.07
CA ALA A 87 -11.08 13.56 -3.30
C ALA A 87 -11.92 13.50 -2.02
N PHE A 88 -11.43 12.88 -0.94
CA PHE A 88 -12.22 12.62 0.27
C PHE A 88 -11.52 12.96 1.59
N GLY A 89 -10.19 13.02 1.60
CA GLY A 89 -9.39 13.22 2.80
C GLY A 89 -9.11 14.68 3.17
N MET A 90 -9.41 15.63 2.27
CA MET A 90 -9.21 17.07 2.49
C MET A 90 -10.51 17.88 2.36
N PRO A 91 -11.54 17.65 3.20
CA PRO A 91 -12.77 18.46 3.15
C PRO A 91 -12.52 19.96 3.35
N SER A 92 -11.52 20.33 4.16
CA SER A 92 -11.22 21.72 4.53
C SER A 92 -10.42 22.51 3.48
N LEU A 93 -9.77 21.87 2.50
CA LEU A 93 -9.19 22.59 1.35
C LEU A 93 -10.22 22.83 0.23
N LEU A 94 -11.38 22.20 0.32
CA LEU A 94 -12.52 22.42 -0.58
C LEU A 94 -13.45 23.53 -0.08
N GLU A 95 -13.29 23.99 1.17
CA GLU A 95 -13.94 25.21 1.68
C GLU A 95 -13.28 26.44 1.04
N GLY A 96 -13.77 26.88 -0.12
CA GLY A 96 -13.34 28.11 -0.79
C GLY A 96 -12.85 27.94 -2.23
N VAL A 97 -12.67 26.70 -2.69
CA VAL A 97 -12.67 26.42 -4.14
C VAL A 97 -14.14 26.39 -4.54
N GLU A 98 -14.52 27.13 -5.59
CA GLU A 98 -15.83 26.93 -6.21
C GLU A 98 -16.00 25.43 -6.42
N VAL A 99 -16.85 24.81 -5.60
CA VAL A 99 -17.22 23.43 -5.78
C VAL A 99 -18.04 23.49 -7.05
N ASP A 100 -17.37 23.33 -8.18
CA ASP A 100 -17.98 22.82 -9.40
C ASP A 100 -19.04 21.82 -8.92
N ASP A 101 -20.31 22.04 -9.26
CA ASP A 101 -21.48 21.23 -8.87
C ASP A 101 -21.40 19.81 -9.48
N LYS A 102 -20.23 19.19 -9.33
CA LYS A 102 -19.81 17.93 -9.87
C LYS A 102 -19.82 16.94 -8.71
N PRO A 103 -20.41 15.77 -8.91
CA PRO A 103 -20.41 14.75 -7.90
C PRO A 103 -18.97 14.34 -7.58
N LEU A 104 -18.72 13.94 -6.33
CA LEU A 104 -17.42 13.37 -5.95
C LEU A 104 -17.10 12.16 -6.87
N PRO A 105 -15.83 12.00 -7.24
CA PRO A 105 -15.40 10.92 -8.13
C PRO A 105 -15.65 9.56 -7.48
N ILE A 106 -15.58 8.50 -8.28
CA ILE A 106 -15.64 7.13 -7.75
C ILE A 106 -14.34 6.87 -6.96
N PRO A 107 -14.41 6.37 -5.71
CA PRO A 107 -13.21 6.05 -4.97
C PRO A 107 -12.51 4.83 -5.56
N VAL A 108 -11.18 4.82 -5.45
CA VAL A 108 -10.33 3.70 -5.86
C VAL A 108 -10.28 2.66 -4.74
N ALA A 109 -10.45 1.39 -5.08
CA ALA A 109 -10.38 0.31 -4.09
C ALA A 109 -8.96 0.21 -3.49
N PRO A 110 -8.84 -0.09 -2.18
CA PRO A 110 -7.55 -0.24 -1.55
C PRO A 110 -6.82 -1.48 -2.07
N ILE A 111 -5.51 -1.38 -2.24
CA ILE A 111 -4.66 -2.51 -2.56
C ILE A 111 -4.44 -3.30 -1.28
N VAL A 112 -4.78 -4.59 -1.32
CA VAL A 112 -4.61 -5.52 -0.20
C VAL A 112 -3.98 -6.82 -0.71
N PRO A 113 -3.21 -7.52 0.14
CA PRO A 113 -2.65 -8.82 -0.21
C PRO A 113 -3.75 -9.89 -0.36
N THR A 114 -3.52 -10.84 -1.27
CA THR A 114 -4.25 -12.11 -1.35
C THR A 114 -3.88 -13.03 -0.20
N ASP A 115 -4.66 -14.08 0.05
CA ASP A 115 -4.35 -15.04 1.12
C ASP A 115 -3.03 -15.80 0.87
N SER A 116 -2.64 -16.01 -0.39
CA SER A 116 -1.33 -16.57 -0.73
C SER A 116 -0.19 -15.62 -0.33
N GLU A 117 -0.29 -14.35 -0.72
CA GLU A 117 0.68 -13.31 -0.39
C GLU A 117 0.78 -13.08 1.12
N LYS A 118 -0.35 -13.11 1.85
CA LYS A 118 -0.36 -13.01 3.33
C LYS A 118 0.38 -14.16 3.98
N ARG A 119 0.09 -15.41 3.59
CA ARG A 119 0.77 -16.60 4.13
C ARG A 119 2.28 -16.53 3.91
N SER A 120 2.69 -16.17 2.71
CA SER A 120 4.10 -16.00 2.38
C SER A 120 4.74 -14.87 3.17
N LEU A 121 4.05 -13.73 3.33
CA LEU A 121 4.54 -12.61 4.15
C LEU A 121 4.74 -13.03 5.60
N TYR A 122 3.77 -13.75 6.20
CA TYR A 122 3.89 -14.23 7.58
C TYR A 122 5.04 -15.22 7.74
N SER A 123 5.20 -16.15 6.78
CA SER A 123 6.34 -17.07 6.75
C SER A 123 7.68 -16.32 6.69
N TYR A 124 7.79 -15.35 5.78
CA TYR A 124 9.00 -14.53 5.66
C TYR A 124 9.31 -13.72 6.91
N ILE A 125 8.30 -13.10 7.54
CA ILE A 125 8.49 -12.35 8.79
C ILE A 125 8.93 -13.30 9.89
N ASN A 126 8.32 -14.47 10.02
CA ASN A 126 8.69 -15.47 11.02
C ASN A 126 10.16 -15.92 10.87
N GLU A 127 10.60 -16.13 9.63
CA GLU A 127 11.96 -16.61 9.35
C GLU A 127 13.02 -15.49 9.43
N LYS A 128 12.76 -14.33 8.81
CA LYS A 128 13.77 -13.27 8.63
C LYS A 128 13.67 -12.14 9.64
N LEU A 129 12.54 -12.01 10.35
CA LEU A 129 12.24 -10.93 11.30
C LEU A 129 11.47 -11.48 12.52
N PRO A 130 11.99 -12.50 13.23
CA PRO A 130 11.24 -13.24 14.24
C PRO A 130 10.68 -12.34 15.36
N ASN A 131 11.40 -11.27 15.73
CA ASN A 131 10.94 -10.29 16.72
C ASN A 131 9.62 -9.57 16.33
N LEU A 132 9.29 -9.53 15.03
CA LEU A 132 8.07 -8.92 14.52
C LEU A 132 6.94 -9.94 14.33
N ALA A 133 7.24 -11.24 14.38
CA ALA A 133 6.35 -12.31 13.96
C ALA A 133 5.05 -12.37 14.79
N ALA A 134 5.16 -12.24 16.11
CA ALA A 134 4.02 -12.30 17.01
C ALA A 134 2.97 -11.21 16.73
N ALA A 135 3.41 -10.01 16.35
CA ALA A 135 2.53 -8.88 16.08
C ALA A 135 2.06 -8.81 14.61
N ALA A 136 2.77 -9.48 13.69
CA ALA A 136 2.55 -9.31 12.26
C ALA A 136 1.12 -9.63 11.80
N PRO A 137 0.49 -10.76 12.17
CA PRO A 137 -0.89 -11.05 11.75
C PRO A 137 -1.86 -9.97 12.19
N TYR A 138 -1.77 -9.51 13.44
CA TYR A 138 -2.65 -8.46 13.95
C TYR A 138 -2.48 -7.14 13.18
N VAL A 139 -1.24 -6.70 12.95
CA VAL A 139 -0.97 -5.43 12.24
C VAL A 139 -1.43 -5.50 10.79
N VAL A 140 -1.18 -6.61 10.10
CA VAL A 140 -1.60 -6.81 8.70
C VAL A 140 -3.12 -6.81 8.57
N GLU A 141 -3.82 -7.61 9.37
CA GLU A 141 -5.28 -7.68 9.28
C GLU A 141 -5.94 -6.37 9.73
N SER A 142 -5.39 -5.68 10.74
CA SER A 142 -5.89 -4.36 11.17
C SER A 142 -5.74 -3.31 10.06
N LYS A 143 -4.61 -3.30 9.34
CA LYS A 143 -4.41 -2.39 8.19
C LYS A 143 -5.40 -2.69 7.05
N ILE A 144 -5.60 -3.97 6.73
CA ILE A 144 -6.55 -4.40 5.68
C ILE A 144 -7.96 -3.97 6.06
N LYS A 145 -8.38 -4.23 7.31
CA LYS A 145 -9.67 -3.83 7.85
C LYS A 145 -9.87 -2.31 7.75
N ALA A 146 -8.93 -1.52 8.29
CA ALA A 146 -9.01 -0.07 8.25
C ALA A 146 -9.08 0.49 6.82
N SER A 147 -8.33 -0.10 5.89
CA SER A 147 -8.35 0.31 4.48
C SER A 147 -9.69 0.02 3.80
N ARG A 148 -10.33 -1.11 4.12
CA ARG A 148 -11.67 -1.47 3.63
C ARG A 148 -12.76 -0.58 4.22
N GLU A 149 -12.72 -0.34 5.54
CA GLU A 149 -13.68 0.52 6.23
C GLU A 149 -13.64 1.95 5.66
N LYS A 150 -12.45 2.50 5.46
CA LYS A 150 -12.26 3.81 4.84
C LYS A 150 -12.76 3.87 3.40
N TYR A 151 -12.62 2.78 2.64
CA TYR A 151 -13.17 2.69 1.28
C TYR A 151 -14.71 2.67 1.28
N GLU A 152 -15.35 1.99 2.22
CA GLU A 152 -16.82 2.03 2.38
C GLU A 152 -17.33 3.43 2.74
N GLU A 153 -16.59 4.14 3.60
CA GLU A 153 -16.86 5.54 3.94
C GLU A 153 -16.82 6.42 2.68
N PHE A 154 -15.76 6.31 1.88
CA PHE A 154 -15.62 7.07 0.63
C PHE A 154 -16.72 6.75 -0.39
N LYS A 155 -17.12 5.48 -0.51
CA LYS A 155 -18.27 5.11 -1.37
C LYS A 155 -19.55 5.76 -0.88
N THR A 156 -19.74 5.85 0.43
CA THR A 156 -20.91 6.50 1.04
C THR A 156 -20.91 8.01 0.75
N MET A 157 -19.76 8.68 0.89
CA MET A 157 -19.58 10.09 0.53
C MET A 157 -19.88 10.34 -0.95
N ALA A 158 -19.32 9.52 -1.84
CA ALA A 158 -19.54 9.63 -3.28
C ALA A 158 -21.02 9.47 -3.65
N LYS A 159 -21.71 8.49 -3.07
CA LYS A 159 -23.17 8.29 -3.28
C LYS A 159 -23.99 9.49 -2.78
N LYS A 160 -23.69 10.02 -1.59
CA LYS A 160 -24.38 11.20 -1.04
C LYS A 160 -24.20 12.43 -1.92
N SER A 161 -22.99 12.66 -2.46
CA SER A 161 -22.74 13.81 -3.36
C SER A 161 -23.59 13.76 -4.64
N LYS A 162 -23.75 12.58 -5.25
CA LYS A 162 -24.58 12.39 -6.45
C LYS A 162 -26.06 12.66 -6.22
N ASN A 163 -26.56 12.36 -5.02
CA ASN A 163 -27.96 12.57 -4.67
C ASN A 163 -28.28 14.04 -4.34
N ARG A 164 -27.29 14.87 -4.00
CA ARG A 164 -27.48 16.31 -3.73
C ARG A 164 -27.66 17.15 -5.00
N LEU A 165 -27.24 16.61 -6.15
CA LEU A 165 -27.28 17.28 -7.46
C LEU A 165 -28.51 16.90 -8.30
N LYS A 166 -29.45 16.13 -7.73
CA LYS A 166 -30.73 15.77 -8.34
C LYS A 166 -31.85 16.56 -7.67
#